data_AF-A0A819MA33-F1
#
_entry.id   AF-A0A819MA33-F1
#
_cell.length_a   1.000
_cell.length_b   1.000
_cell.length_c   1.000
_cell.angle_alpha   90.00
_cell.angle_beta   90.00
_cell.angle_gamma   90.00
#
_symmetry.space_group_name_H-M   'P 1'
#
loop_
_entity.id
_entity.type
_entity.pdbx_description
1 polymer ?
#
loop_
_entity_poly.entity_id
_entity_poly.type
_entity_poly.pdbx_seq_one_letter_code
_entity_poly.pdbx_strand_id
1 'polypeptide(L)'
;MKMKFEFLPNEMFIECFQYLNAPDVFYSFDRLNYRFYTFIRTIPLWLNFEEFKKLKFNQFCQMILLNPELKHQIISLKLSNKGTRGQIKEFLSLFPLNEFINLRSLSLTDLKEENDEQLKPMLPLLPNL
;
A
#
# COMPACT_ATOMS: atom_id res chain seq x y z
N MET A 1 -12.42 -1.39 35.79
CA MET A 1 -11.30 -1.99 35.02
C MET A 1 -11.04 -1.08 33.82
N LYS A 2 -9.82 -0.55 33.62
CA LYS A 2 -9.52 0.25 32.41
C LYS A 2 -9.35 -0.71 31.24
N MET A 3 -10.19 -0.57 30.22
CA MET A 3 -9.96 -1.25 28.94
C MET A 3 -8.64 -0.73 28.38
N LYS A 4 -7.75 -1.64 27.98
CA LYS A 4 -6.50 -1.29 27.32
C LYS A 4 -6.57 -1.65 25.84
N PHE A 5 -5.89 -0.86 25.03
CA PHE A 5 -5.89 -1.03 23.58
C PHE A 5 -5.45 -2.43 23.16
N GLU A 6 -4.46 -3.03 23.83
CA GLU A 6 -3.97 -4.37 23.52
C GLU A 6 -5.00 -5.50 23.71
N PHE A 7 -6.11 -5.25 24.41
CA PHE A 7 -7.17 -6.22 24.64
C PHE A 7 -8.32 -6.11 23.63
N LEU A 8 -8.29 -5.14 22.72
CA LEU A 8 -9.27 -5.06 21.65
C LEU A 8 -9.21 -6.33 20.79
N PRO A 9 -10.35 -6.87 20.32
CA PRO A 9 -10.40 -7.98 19.36
C PRO A 9 -9.74 -7.61 18.03
N ASN A 10 -9.33 -8.62 17.25
CA ASN A 10 -8.68 -8.39 15.95
C ASN A 10 -9.60 -7.64 14.98
N GLU A 11 -10.89 -7.94 15.03
CA GLU A 11 -11.94 -7.34 14.20
C GLU A 11 -11.97 -5.81 14.36
N MET A 12 -11.82 -5.32 15.60
CA MET A 12 -11.76 -3.89 15.86
C MET A 12 -10.52 -3.24 15.22
N PHE A 13 -9.38 -3.93 15.23
CA PHE A 13 -8.19 -3.42 14.55
C PHE A 13 -8.33 -3.44 13.03
N ILE A 14 -8.98 -4.47 12.45
CA ILE A 14 -9.27 -4.50 11.01
C ILE A 14 -10.09 -3.25 10.64
N GLU A 15 -11.17 -2.99 11.36
CA GLU A 15 -12.02 -1.83 11.14
C GLU A 15 -11.25 -0.50 11.28
N CYS A 16 -10.42 -0.36 12.31
CA CYS A 16 -9.60 0.85 12.46
C CYS A 16 -8.57 1.01 11.34
N PHE A 17 -7.92 -0.07 10.92
CA PHE A 17 -6.83 -0.02 9.93
C PHE A 17 -7.34 0.27 8.51
N GLN A 18 -8.63 0.05 8.22
CA GLN A 18 -9.26 0.50 6.97
C GLN A 18 -9.15 2.02 6.75
N TYR A 19 -9.07 2.80 7.84
CA TYR A 19 -8.95 4.26 7.79
C TYR A 19 -7.49 4.74 7.77
N LEU A 20 -6.52 3.82 7.84
CA LEU A 20 -5.10 4.14 7.87
C LEU A 20 -4.42 3.73 6.58
N ASN A 21 -3.43 4.51 6.18
CA ASN A 21 -2.55 4.14 5.09
C ASN A 21 -1.63 3.01 5.55
N ALA A 22 -1.43 1.98 4.71
CA ALA A 22 -0.64 0.81 5.09
C ALA A 22 0.76 1.15 5.64
N PRO A 23 1.54 2.10 5.08
CA PRO A 23 2.81 2.48 5.67
C PRO A 23 2.69 2.90 7.14
N ASP A 24 1.66 3.68 7.49
CA ASP A 24 1.47 4.13 8.87
C ASP A 24 1.08 2.96 9.80
N VAL A 25 0.32 1.97 9.29
CA VAL A 25 0.05 0.71 10.02
C VAL A 25 1.35 -0.04 10.28
N PHE A 26 2.17 -0.27 9.26
CA PHE A 26 3.42 -1.00 9.42
C PHE A 26 4.43 -0.26 10.30
N TYR A 27 4.63 1.04 10.13
CA TYR A 27 5.53 1.80 10.99
C TYR A 27 5.10 1.83 12.45
N SER A 28 3.79 1.77 12.72
CA SER A 28 3.26 1.86 14.08
C SER A 28 3.15 0.49 14.77
N PHE A 29 2.85 -0.57 14.02
CA PHE A 29 2.47 -1.87 14.58
C PHE A 29 3.40 -3.02 14.18
N ASP A 30 4.24 -2.88 13.15
CA ASP A 30 5.16 -3.95 12.79
C ASP A 30 6.17 -4.18 13.92
N ARG A 31 6.34 -5.45 14.29
CA ARG A 31 7.21 -5.91 15.38
C ARG A 31 6.89 -5.31 16.76
N LEU A 32 5.73 -4.67 16.94
CA LEU A 32 5.31 -4.16 18.25
C LEU A 32 5.13 -5.28 19.28
N ASN A 33 4.50 -6.38 18.85
CA ASN A 33 4.47 -7.67 19.54
C ASN A 33 4.12 -8.78 18.54
N TYR A 34 4.20 -10.03 18.98
CA TYR A 34 3.92 -11.19 18.12
C TYR A 34 2.51 -11.17 17.50
N ARG A 35 1.50 -10.74 18.26
CA ARG A 35 0.11 -10.64 17.77
C ARG A 35 0.03 -9.67 16.60
N PHE A 36 0.52 -8.43 16.74
CA PHE A 36 0.49 -7.45 15.66
C PHE A 36 1.40 -7.81 14.50
N TYR A 37 2.59 -8.37 14.77
CA TYR A 37 3.50 -8.84 13.73
C TYR A 37 2.81 -9.84 12.78
N THR A 38 2.13 -10.84 13.33
CA THR A 38 1.39 -11.82 12.53
C THR A 38 0.15 -11.20 11.89
N PHE A 39 -0.60 -10.41 12.65
CA PHE A 39 -1.89 -9.86 12.23
C PHE A 39 -1.80 -8.89 11.06
N ILE A 40 -0.85 -7.94 11.05
CA ILE A 40 -0.76 -6.96 9.95
C ILE A 40 -0.31 -7.59 8.61
N ARG A 41 0.13 -8.85 8.62
CA ARG A 41 0.49 -9.64 7.44
C ARG A 41 -0.67 -10.47 6.88
N THR A 42 -1.84 -10.39 7.48
CA THR A 42 -3.04 -11.15 7.05
C THR A 42 -4.21 -10.25 6.64
N ILE A 43 -4.10 -8.94 6.81
CA ILE A 43 -5.19 -8.00 6.57
C ILE A 43 -5.08 -7.37 5.18
N PRO A 44 -6.20 -6.90 4.59
CA PRO A 44 -6.14 -6.07 3.41
C PRO A 44 -5.44 -4.73 3.69
N LEU A 45 -4.77 -4.19 2.67
CA LEU A 45 -4.00 -2.96 2.75
C LEU A 45 -4.49 -1.92 1.73
N TRP A 46 -4.61 -0.69 2.20
CA TRP A 46 -4.91 0.49 1.39
C TRP A 46 -3.67 1.37 1.31
N LEU A 47 -3.25 1.66 0.08
CA LEU A 47 -2.12 2.54 -0.20
C LEU A 47 -2.62 3.84 -0.77
N ASN A 48 -2.36 4.93 -0.06
CA ASN A 48 -2.55 6.27 -0.57
C ASN A 48 -1.24 7.05 -0.54
N PHE A 49 -0.63 7.23 -1.71
CA PHE A 49 0.61 7.97 -1.87
C PHE A 49 0.43 9.41 -2.40
N GLU A 50 -0.80 9.92 -2.45
CA GLU A 50 -1.12 11.24 -3.04
C GLU A 50 -0.38 12.41 -2.37
N GLU A 51 -0.39 12.45 -1.04
CA GLU A 51 0.25 13.50 -0.23
C GLU A 51 1.41 12.94 0.61
N PHE A 52 2.06 11.88 0.13
CA PHE A 52 3.02 11.12 0.90
C PHE A 52 4.46 11.64 0.73
N LYS A 53 5.18 11.77 1.85
CA LYS A 53 6.58 12.23 1.82
C LYS A 53 7.47 11.21 1.12
N LYS A 54 8.33 11.66 0.20
CA LYS A 54 9.25 10.80 -0.57
C LYS A 54 10.05 9.82 0.28
N LEU A 55 10.55 10.24 1.44
CA LEU A 55 11.30 9.36 2.33
C LEU A 55 10.47 8.16 2.80
N LYS A 56 9.24 8.40 3.28
CA LYS A 56 8.35 7.32 3.72
C LYS A 56 7.92 6.43 2.54
N PHE A 57 7.69 7.02 1.36
CA PHE A 57 7.40 6.27 0.14
C PHE A 57 8.53 5.29 -0.18
N ASN A 58 9.78 5.78 -0.26
CA ASN A 58 10.94 4.95 -0.55
C ASN A 58 11.13 3.82 0.47
N GLN A 59 11.02 4.14 1.76
CA GLN A 59 11.15 3.16 2.83
C GLN A 59 10.05 2.08 2.74
N PHE A 60 8.82 2.45 2.38
CA PHE A 60 7.75 1.48 2.21
C PHE A 60 7.94 0.62 0.95
N CYS A 61 8.41 1.19 -0.16
CA CYS A 61 8.80 0.42 -1.35
C CYS A 61 9.88 -0.62 -1.00
N GLN A 62 10.90 -0.25 -0.22
CA GLN A 62 11.90 -1.20 0.28
C GLN A 62 11.27 -2.30 1.14
N MET A 63 10.27 -1.97 1.96
CA MET A 63 9.56 -2.97 2.76
C MET A 63 8.79 -3.97 1.89
N ILE A 64 8.14 -3.53 0.80
CA ILE A 64 7.49 -4.44 -0.16
C ILE A 64 8.53 -5.33 -0.86
N LEU A 65 9.67 -4.77 -1.29
CA LEU A 65 10.75 -5.54 -1.92
C LEU A 65 11.28 -6.65 -1.00
N LEU A 66 11.43 -6.36 0.29
CA LEU A 66 11.88 -7.33 1.29
C LEU A 66 10.78 -8.32 1.72
N ASN A 67 9.50 -8.01 1.46
CA ASN A 67 8.36 -8.84 1.83
C ASN A 67 7.38 -8.94 0.64
N PRO A 68 7.70 -9.71 -0.42
CA PRO A 68 6.91 -9.75 -1.64
C PRO A 68 5.43 -10.14 -1.44
N GLU A 69 5.13 -10.93 -0.42
CA GLU A 69 3.76 -11.33 -0.05
C GLU A 69 2.85 -10.16 0.33
N LEU A 70 3.41 -8.99 0.68
CA LEU A 70 2.62 -7.79 0.92
C LEU A 70 1.87 -7.32 -0.33
N LYS A 71 2.37 -7.63 -1.52
CA LYS A 71 1.69 -7.29 -2.79
C LYS A 71 0.32 -7.94 -2.89
N HIS A 72 0.18 -9.15 -2.36
CA HIS A 72 -1.10 -9.87 -2.33
C HIS A 72 -2.10 -9.28 -1.33
N GLN A 73 -1.65 -8.50 -0.34
CA GLN A 73 -2.54 -7.86 0.63
C GLN A 73 -3.09 -6.51 0.15
N ILE A 74 -2.45 -5.89 -0.85
CA ILE A 74 -2.83 -4.57 -1.36
C ILE A 74 -4.09 -4.70 -2.21
N ILE A 75 -5.18 -4.08 -1.73
CA ILE A 75 -6.47 -4.07 -2.41
C ILE A 75 -6.79 -2.73 -3.08
N SER A 76 -6.16 -1.64 -2.62
CA SER A 76 -6.32 -0.30 -3.18
C SER A 76 -4.97 0.39 -3.26
N LEU A 77 -4.69 1.00 -4.41
CA LEU A 77 -3.47 1.74 -4.68
C LEU A 77 -3.81 3.10 -5.31
N LYS A 78 -3.44 4.17 -4.61
CA LYS A 78 -3.50 5.54 -5.12
C LYS A 78 -2.08 6.10 -5.23
N LEU A 79 -1.66 6.43 -6.45
CA LEU A 79 -0.37 7.05 -6.75
C LEU A 79 -0.58 8.47 -7.29
N SER A 80 0.36 9.37 -7.02
CA SER A 80 0.32 10.75 -7.50
C SER A 80 1.71 11.32 -7.76
N ASN A 81 1.84 12.09 -8.85
CA ASN A 81 3.04 12.91 -9.04
C ASN A 81 2.97 14.30 -8.37
N LYS A 82 1.88 14.63 -7.65
CA LYS A 82 1.66 15.95 -7.02
C LYS A 82 2.71 16.26 -5.95
N GLY A 83 2.87 15.34 -4.98
CA GLY A 83 3.79 15.51 -3.87
C GLY A 83 5.24 15.13 -4.19
N THR A 84 5.44 14.18 -5.11
CA THR A 84 6.76 13.70 -5.53
C THR A 84 6.77 13.48 -7.05
N ARG A 85 7.55 14.28 -7.78
CA ARG A 85 7.69 14.14 -9.23
C ARG A 85 8.23 12.75 -9.57
N GLY A 86 7.53 12.05 -10.48
CA GLY A 86 7.94 10.73 -10.98
C GLY A 86 7.57 9.56 -10.07
N GLN A 87 6.85 9.78 -8.97
CA GLN A 87 6.45 8.72 -8.03
C GLN A 87 5.70 7.58 -8.73
N ILE A 88 4.80 7.89 -9.66
CA ILE A 88 4.05 6.87 -10.41
C ILE A 88 5.02 5.98 -11.20
N LYS A 89 5.94 6.61 -11.94
CA LYS A 89 6.94 5.91 -12.76
C LYS A 89 7.87 5.07 -11.90
N GLU A 90 8.34 5.62 -10.78
CA GLU A 90 9.21 4.93 -9.82
C GLU A 90 8.51 3.69 -9.25
N PHE A 91 7.26 3.83 -8.78
CA PHE A 91 6.51 2.70 -8.23
C PHE A 91 6.29 1.59 -9.27
N LEU A 92 5.80 1.94 -10.46
CA LEU A 92 5.49 0.98 -11.52
C LEU A 92 6.75 0.31 -12.11
N SER A 93 7.90 0.97 -12.03
CA SER A 93 9.18 0.36 -12.41
C SER A 93 9.66 -0.71 -11.43
N LEU A 94 9.29 -0.58 -10.15
CA LEU A 94 9.62 -1.54 -9.11
C LEU A 94 8.61 -2.68 -9.03
N PHE A 95 7.32 -2.35 -9.24
CA PHE A 95 6.23 -3.27 -9.04
C PHE A 95 5.28 -3.25 -10.25
N PRO A 96 5.40 -4.23 -11.15
CA PRO A 96 4.41 -4.47 -12.18
C PRO A 96 3.01 -4.67 -11.59
N LEU A 97 1.98 -4.03 -12.17
CA LEU A 97 0.62 -4.06 -11.62
C LEU A 97 0.01 -5.47 -11.54
N ASN A 98 0.43 -6.39 -12.40
CA ASN A 98 -0.01 -7.78 -12.40
C ASN A 98 0.47 -8.59 -11.19
N GLU A 99 1.42 -8.09 -10.40
CA GLU A 99 1.85 -8.72 -9.15
C GLU A 99 0.88 -8.45 -7.99
N PHE A 100 -0.02 -7.48 -8.12
CA PHE A 100 -1.01 -7.14 -7.11
C PHE A 100 -2.33 -7.88 -7.39
N ILE A 101 -2.33 -9.20 -7.22
CA ILE A 101 -3.44 -10.09 -7.62
C ILE A 101 -4.81 -9.75 -6.99
N ASN A 102 -4.81 -9.10 -5.82
CA ASN A 102 -6.01 -8.73 -5.08
C ASN A 102 -6.35 -7.24 -5.22
N LEU A 103 -5.66 -6.51 -6.11
CA LEU A 103 -5.94 -5.11 -6.37
C LEU A 103 -7.33 -4.95 -7.00
N ARG A 104 -8.17 -4.12 -6.38
CA ARG A 104 -9.55 -3.82 -6.81
C ARG A 104 -9.78 -2.34 -7.08
N SER A 105 -8.80 -1.50 -6.75
CA SER A 105 -8.90 -0.06 -6.93
C SER A 105 -7.52 0.51 -7.25
N LEU A 106 -7.42 1.20 -8.36
CA LEU A 106 -6.22 1.90 -8.82
C LEU A 106 -6.60 3.33 -9.17
N SER A 107 -5.94 4.29 -8.54
CA SER A 107 -6.11 5.71 -8.83
C SER A 107 -4.75 6.32 -9.15
N LEU A 108 -4.62 6.87 -10.35
CA LEU A 108 -3.42 7.59 -10.78
C LEU A 108 -3.78 9.05 -10.98
N THR A 109 -3.08 9.94 -10.28
CA THR A 109 -3.34 11.39 -10.32
C THR A 109 -2.10 12.15 -10.75
N ASP A 110 -2.28 13.28 -11.43
CA ASP A 110 -1.19 14.09 -11.98
C ASP A 110 -0.27 13.30 -12.92
N LEU A 111 -0.88 12.50 -13.81
CA LEU A 111 -0.16 11.79 -14.86
C LEU A 111 0.63 12.77 -15.72
N LYS A 112 1.87 12.41 -16.01
CA LYS A 112 2.76 13.13 -16.93
C LYS A 112 3.00 12.27 -18.16
N GLU A 113 3.43 12.88 -19.26
CA GLU A 113 3.71 12.17 -20.53
C GLU A 113 4.65 10.96 -20.35
N GLU A 114 5.60 11.05 -19.41
CA GLU A 114 6.52 9.96 -19.06
C GLU A 114 5.84 8.69 -18.47
N ASN A 115 4.57 8.78 -18.05
CA ASN A 115 3.80 7.66 -17.52
C ASN A 115 3.06 6.89 -18.63
N ASP A 116 2.78 7.51 -19.76
CA ASP A 116 1.94 6.93 -20.82
C ASP A 116 2.56 5.67 -21.44
N GLU A 117 3.89 5.66 -21.62
CA GLU A 117 4.59 4.51 -22.19
C GLU A 117 4.58 3.28 -21.27
N GLN A 118 4.56 3.49 -19.95
CA GLN A 118 4.51 2.39 -18.97
C GLN A 118 3.10 1.90 -18.70
N LEU A 119 2.09 2.78 -18.79
CA LEU A 119 0.70 2.43 -18.50
C LEU A 119 0.01 1.71 -19.67
N LYS A 120 0.30 2.09 -20.91
CA LYS A 120 -0.27 1.46 -22.12
C LYS A 120 -0.22 -0.07 -22.13
N PRO A 121 0.92 -0.73 -21.83
CA PRO A 121 0.97 -2.20 -21.80
C PRO A 121 0.28 -2.82 -20.57
N MET A 122 0.04 -2.06 -19.51
CA MET A 122 -0.52 -2.56 -18.25
C MET A 122 -2.05 -2.52 -18.19
N LEU A 123 -2.70 -1.60 -18.93
CA LEU A 123 -4.17 -1.47 -19.00
C LEU A 123 -4.93 -2.76 -19.35
N PRO A 124 -4.50 -3.61 -20.31
CA PRO A 124 -5.21 -4.85 -20.62
C PRO A 124 -4.99 -5.98 -19.59
N LEU A 125 -4.09 -5.81 -18.62
CA LEU A 125 -3.73 -6.80 -17.60
C LEU A 125 -4.47 -6.60 -16.26
N LEU A 126 -5.48 -5.74 -16.24
CA LEU A 126 -6.24 -5.37 -15.06
C LEU A 126 -7.66 -5.98 -15.11
N PRO A 127 -7.81 -7.31 -15.07
CA PRO A 127 -9.11 -7.96 -15.27
C PRO A 127 -10.14 -7.67 -14.17
N ASN A 128 -9.72 -7.05 -13.06
CA ASN A 128 -10.52 -6.85 -11.84
C ASN A 128 -10.65 -5.38 -11.39
N LEU A 129 -10.29 -4.41 -12.25
CA LEU A 129 -10.46 -2.97 -11.98
C LEU A 129 -11.72 -2.39 -12.61
#